data_AF-A0A7J2J6V7-F1
#
_entry.id   AF-A0A7J2J6V7-F1
#
_cell.length_a   1.000
_cell.length_b   1.000
_cell.length_c   1.000
_cell.angle_alpha   90.00
_cell.angle_beta   90.00
_cell.angle_gamma   90.00
#
_symmetry.space_group_name_H-M   'P 1'
#
loop_
_entity.id
_entity.type
_entity.pdbx_description
1 polymer ?
#
loop_
_entity_poly.entity_id
_entity_poly.type
_entity_poly.pdbx_seq_one_letter_code
_entity_poly.pdbx_strand_id
1 'polypeptide(L)'
;MSLSVIFLGTSGSTPTPQRSLPAIAIRRKGEMILFDCGEGVQRQMITAKLSFHRKMKIFITHMHGDHVLGLPGLIQTMSLFDRQRKLEVYGPKGLEEFVNVIQRTVQYTLTFPLEIHEIEKSGTICEEDEYAILAEEADHVIPSFAFALVEKPRPGKFYPEKARELGIPEGPLWSKLQKGHSVTLPDGRKIKPSEVVGPPRPGRKIVYSGDTRPCMNVVRLAKNADLLIHDATLDDELSDKAYEDGHSTPSQAAEIAKKANARRLVLTHISARYRSAEKLLEQAKRIFPNVLIAEDFMKIEVPLKD
;
A
#
# COMPACT_ATOMS: atom_id res chain seq x y z
N MET A 1 -3.73 16.24 4.78
CA MET A 1 -2.59 15.35 4.46
C MET A 1 -2.98 14.50 3.27
N SER A 2 -2.40 14.71 2.10
CA SER A 2 -2.70 13.91 0.91
C SER A 2 -2.11 12.51 1.04
N LEU A 3 -2.92 11.50 0.69
CA LEU A 3 -2.52 10.11 0.53
C LEU A 3 -3.10 9.67 -0.81
N SER A 4 -2.25 9.36 -1.77
CA SER A 4 -2.67 8.98 -3.10
C SER A 4 -2.00 7.69 -3.55
N VAL A 5 -2.77 6.81 -4.16
CA VAL A 5 -2.28 5.60 -4.85
C VAL A 5 -2.13 5.91 -6.34
N ILE A 6 -1.01 5.50 -6.92
CA ILE A 6 -0.69 5.64 -8.33
C ILE A 6 -0.31 4.25 -8.85
N PHE A 7 -1.07 3.75 -9.81
CA PHE A 7 -0.78 2.47 -10.45
C PHE A 7 0.28 2.69 -11.52
N LEU A 8 1.46 2.09 -11.36
CA LEU A 8 2.55 2.20 -12.34
C LEU A 8 2.51 1.07 -13.36
N GLY A 9 1.98 -0.09 -12.97
CA GLY A 9 1.67 -1.17 -13.88
C GLY A 9 0.56 -2.05 -13.34
N THR A 10 -0.24 -2.59 -14.25
CA THR A 10 -1.53 -3.23 -13.96
C THR A 10 -1.77 -4.53 -14.73
N SER A 11 -0.80 -4.97 -15.54
CA SER A 11 -0.84 -6.24 -16.27
C SER A 11 -0.41 -7.39 -15.38
N GLY A 12 -0.92 -8.59 -15.63
CA GLY A 12 -0.41 -9.81 -15.02
C GLY A 12 0.50 -10.62 -15.94
N SER A 13 1.56 -11.22 -15.37
CA SER A 13 2.57 -12.10 -16.00
C SER A 13 3.44 -11.49 -17.12
N THR A 14 2.85 -10.74 -18.05
CA THR A 14 3.53 -10.16 -19.22
C THR A 14 3.09 -8.72 -19.45
N PRO A 15 3.99 -7.82 -19.87
CA PRO A 15 3.60 -6.46 -20.21
C PRO A 15 2.83 -6.42 -21.53
N THR A 16 2.01 -5.39 -21.69
CA THR A 16 1.33 -5.06 -22.94
C THR A 16 1.66 -3.62 -23.32
N PRO A 17 1.38 -3.18 -24.56
CA PRO A 17 1.57 -1.77 -24.93
C PRO A 17 0.77 -0.79 -24.05
N GLN A 18 -0.30 -1.24 -23.40
CA GLN A 18 -1.19 -0.42 -22.57
C GLN A 18 -0.96 -0.58 -21.06
N ARG A 19 -0.41 -1.72 -20.62
CA ARG A 19 -0.28 -2.08 -19.22
C ARG A 19 1.10 -2.66 -18.94
N SER A 20 1.82 -2.02 -18.03
CA SER A 20 3.11 -2.48 -17.52
C SER A 20 2.93 -3.53 -16.44
N LEU A 21 4.02 -4.17 -16.04
CA LEU A 21 4.03 -5.19 -14.99
C LEU A 21 3.78 -4.59 -13.60
N PRO A 22 3.32 -5.40 -12.62
CA PRO A 22 2.84 -4.93 -11.33
C PRO A 22 3.79 -3.99 -10.60
N ALA A 23 3.28 -2.79 -10.32
CA ALA A 23 3.93 -1.80 -9.47
C ALA A 23 2.90 -0.75 -9.03
N ILE A 24 2.78 -0.50 -7.73
CA ILE A 24 1.81 0.43 -7.16
C ILE A 24 2.52 1.39 -6.20
N ALA A 25 2.54 2.68 -6.54
CA ALA A 25 3.15 3.71 -5.72
C ALA A 25 2.12 4.42 -4.84
N ILE A 26 2.32 4.38 -3.52
CA ILE A 26 1.63 5.21 -2.55
C ILE A 26 2.47 6.43 -2.22
N ARG A 27 1.88 7.61 -2.40
CA ARG A 27 2.51 8.90 -2.10
C ARG A 27 1.90 9.50 -0.84
N ARG A 28 2.73 9.72 0.18
CA ARG A 28 2.32 10.25 1.49
C ARG A 28 3.40 11.18 2.03
N LYS A 29 3.06 12.41 2.43
CA LYS A 29 3.98 13.34 3.15
C LYS A 29 5.45 13.42 2.65
N GLY A 30 5.68 13.43 1.34
CA GLY A 30 7.05 13.49 0.78
C GLY A 30 7.80 12.15 0.81
N GLU A 31 7.16 11.09 1.27
CA GLU A 31 7.57 9.69 1.20
C GLU A 31 6.83 8.96 0.05
N MET A 32 7.44 7.88 -0.40
CA MET A 32 6.91 6.95 -1.37
C MET A 32 6.98 5.53 -0.80
N ILE A 33 5.89 4.79 -0.91
CA ILE A 33 5.85 3.36 -0.63
C ILE A 33 5.51 2.70 -1.95
N LEU A 34 6.30 1.72 -2.37
CA LEU A 34 6.09 0.98 -3.61
C LEU A 34 5.72 -0.46 -3.27
N PHE A 35 4.58 -0.93 -3.74
CA PHE A 35 4.22 -2.35 -3.73
C PHE A 35 4.55 -2.96 -5.08
N ASP A 36 5.33 -4.04 -5.06
CA ASP A 36 5.94 -4.70 -6.21
C ASP A 36 6.79 -3.78 -7.10
N CYS A 37 7.62 -4.40 -7.93
CA CYS A 37 8.66 -3.75 -8.69
C CYS A 37 8.88 -4.48 -10.02
N GLY A 38 7.81 -4.59 -10.82
CA GLY A 38 7.86 -5.23 -12.12
C GLY A 38 8.81 -4.57 -13.12
N GLU A 39 9.24 -5.35 -14.12
CA GLU A 39 10.18 -4.88 -15.15
C GLU A 39 9.69 -3.56 -15.79
N GLY A 40 10.60 -2.60 -15.92
CA GLY A 40 10.29 -1.29 -16.51
C GLY A 40 9.70 -0.26 -15.54
N VAL A 41 9.47 -0.59 -14.26
CA VAL A 41 8.89 0.33 -13.26
C VAL A 41 9.60 1.68 -13.17
N GLN A 42 10.93 1.73 -13.32
CA GLN A 42 11.69 2.97 -13.34
C GLN A 42 11.25 3.92 -14.47
N ARG A 43 10.90 3.40 -15.65
CA ARG A 43 10.34 4.19 -16.76
C ARG A 43 8.96 4.69 -16.41
N GLN A 44 8.13 3.84 -15.81
CA GLN A 44 6.80 4.22 -15.34
C GLN A 44 6.87 5.32 -14.27
N MET A 45 7.84 5.27 -13.35
CA MET A 45 8.09 6.32 -12.37
C MET A 45 8.48 7.65 -13.03
N ILE A 46 9.34 7.63 -14.04
CA ILE A 46 9.71 8.83 -14.82
C ILE A 46 8.47 9.43 -15.49
N THR A 47 7.68 8.61 -16.19
CA THR A 47 6.44 9.04 -16.86
C THR A 47 5.44 9.64 -15.87
N ALA A 48 5.27 8.99 -14.70
CA ALA A 48 4.42 9.46 -13.61
C ALA A 48 4.99 10.67 -12.83
N LYS A 49 6.18 11.18 -13.22
CA LYS A 49 6.89 12.29 -12.56
C LYS A 49 7.11 12.04 -11.06
N LEU A 50 7.44 10.80 -10.72
CA LEU A 50 7.76 10.38 -9.36
C LEU A 50 9.25 10.59 -9.07
N SER A 51 9.54 11.10 -7.88
CA SER A 51 10.91 11.43 -7.49
C SER A 51 11.65 10.21 -6.93
N PHE A 52 12.85 9.98 -7.47
CA PHE A 52 13.80 8.95 -7.02
C PHE A 52 14.56 9.33 -5.75
N HIS A 53 14.40 10.56 -5.23
CA HIS A 53 15.13 11.07 -4.05
C HIS A 53 14.27 11.16 -2.78
N ARG A 54 12.99 10.79 -2.85
CA ARG A 54 12.12 10.79 -1.67
C ARG A 54 12.50 9.67 -0.70
N LYS A 55 12.11 9.80 0.58
CA LYS A 55 12.09 8.64 1.49
C LYS A 55 11.28 7.54 0.79
N MET A 56 11.86 6.34 0.67
CA MET A 56 11.25 5.28 -0.11
C MET A 56 11.40 3.93 0.59
N LYS A 57 10.31 3.17 0.58
CA LYS A 57 10.26 1.76 0.98
C LYS A 57 9.62 0.95 -0.14
N ILE A 58 10.15 -0.22 -0.45
CA ILE A 58 9.61 -1.14 -1.45
C ILE A 58 9.17 -2.42 -0.76
N PHE A 59 8.02 -2.96 -1.14
CA PHE A 59 7.43 -4.16 -0.56
C PHE A 59 7.08 -5.13 -1.70
N ILE A 60 7.82 -6.22 -1.79
CA ILE A 60 7.64 -7.26 -2.81
C ILE A 60 6.72 -8.34 -2.24
N THR A 61 5.63 -8.63 -2.95
CA THR A 61 4.63 -9.62 -2.53
C THR A 61 5.19 -11.04 -2.62
N HIS A 62 5.81 -11.37 -3.75
CA HIS A 62 6.39 -12.68 -4.03
C HIS A 62 7.50 -12.59 -5.11
N MET A 63 8.23 -13.69 -5.33
CA MET A 63 9.43 -13.72 -6.19
C MET A 63 9.18 -14.03 -7.67
N HIS A 64 7.95 -13.92 -8.18
CA HIS A 64 7.73 -14.03 -9.63
C HIS A 64 8.36 -12.85 -10.37
N GLY A 65 8.81 -13.12 -11.60
CA GLY A 65 9.64 -12.19 -12.35
C GLY A 65 8.97 -10.86 -12.64
N ASP A 66 7.67 -10.89 -12.93
CA ASP A 66 6.87 -9.70 -13.18
C ASP A 66 6.64 -8.82 -11.95
N HIS A 67 6.95 -9.29 -10.74
CA HIS A 67 6.86 -8.49 -9.52
C HIS A 67 8.22 -8.00 -9.03
N VAL A 68 9.34 -8.58 -9.49
CA VAL A 68 10.67 -8.31 -8.89
C VAL A 68 11.76 -7.90 -9.89
N LEU A 69 11.64 -8.24 -11.18
CA LEU A 69 12.72 -8.01 -12.15
C LEU A 69 12.99 -6.53 -12.47
N GLY A 70 12.09 -5.61 -12.09
CA GLY A 70 12.34 -4.18 -12.17
C GLY A 70 13.20 -3.63 -11.04
N LEU A 71 13.30 -4.34 -9.91
CA LEU A 71 14.01 -3.90 -8.71
C LEU A 71 15.50 -3.59 -8.96
N PRO A 72 16.28 -4.44 -9.64
CA PRO A 72 17.70 -4.15 -9.84
C PRO A 72 17.94 -2.93 -10.72
N GLY A 73 17.18 -2.80 -11.82
CA GLY A 73 17.26 -1.63 -12.69
C GLY A 73 16.87 -0.35 -11.97
N LEU A 74 15.82 -0.40 -11.13
CA LEU A 74 15.40 0.73 -10.32
C LEU A 74 16.50 1.17 -9.33
N ILE A 75 17.10 0.22 -8.61
CA ILE A 75 18.19 0.47 -7.65
C ILE A 75 19.40 1.11 -8.35
N GLN A 76 19.81 0.54 -9.49
CA GLN A 76 20.94 1.07 -10.26
C GLN A 76 20.66 2.49 -10.75
N THR A 77 19.47 2.76 -11.29
CA THR A 77 19.07 4.10 -11.73
C THR A 77 19.01 5.10 -10.59
N MET A 78 18.57 4.71 -9.39
CA MET A 78 18.66 5.58 -8.22
C MET A 78 20.10 5.95 -7.89
N SER A 79 21.05 5.02 -8.03
CA SER A 79 22.47 5.26 -7.79
C SER A 79 23.04 6.21 -8.85
N LEU A 80 22.70 6.00 -10.12
CA LEU A 80 23.09 6.86 -11.24
C LEU A 80 22.49 8.28 -11.15
N PHE A 81 21.39 8.44 -10.42
CA PHE A 81 20.81 9.74 -10.10
C PHE A 81 21.35 10.32 -8.80
N ASP A 82 22.48 9.84 -8.28
CA ASP A 82 23.13 10.34 -7.07
C ASP A 82 22.22 10.33 -5.82
N ARG A 83 21.30 9.37 -5.73
CA ARG A 83 20.52 9.18 -4.51
C ARG A 83 21.48 8.93 -3.35
N GLN A 84 21.31 9.67 -2.25
CA GLN A 84 22.07 9.47 -1.00
C GLN A 84 21.21 8.87 0.12
N ARG A 85 19.89 8.97 0.00
CA ARG A 85 18.97 8.50 1.04
C ARG A 85 18.87 6.99 1.03
N LYS A 86 18.82 6.39 2.22
CA LYS A 86 18.56 4.97 2.40
C LYS A 86 17.33 4.49 1.60
N LEU A 87 17.40 3.29 1.04
CA LEU A 87 16.28 2.53 0.51
C LEU A 87 16.09 1.28 1.36
N GLU A 88 14.86 1.02 1.79
CA GLU A 88 14.49 -0.21 2.50
C GLU A 88 13.61 -1.06 1.57
N VAL A 89 13.92 -2.34 1.42
CA VAL A 89 13.16 -3.29 0.60
C VAL A 89 12.74 -4.47 1.46
N TYR A 90 11.45 -4.75 1.48
CA TYR A 90 10.85 -5.85 2.23
C TYR A 90 10.30 -6.88 1.24
N GLY A 91 10.40 -8.17 1.55
CA GLY A 91 9.81 -9.20 0.70
C GLY A 91 10.03 -10.61 1.26
N PRO A 92 9.65 -11.65 0.50
CA PRO A 92 9.82 -13.03 0.93
C PRO A 92 11.29 -13.44 1.01
N LYS A 93 11.52 -14.60 1.62
CA LYS A 93 12.83 -15.27 1.64
C LYS A 93 13.39 -15.45 0.23
N GLY A 94 14.67 -15.16 0.05
CA GLY A 94 15.38 -15.19 -1.24
C GLY A 94 15.54 -13.82 -1.88
N LEU A 95 14.87 -12.78 -1.37
CA LEU A 95 15.01 -11.41 -1.86
C LEU A 95 16.43 -10.86 -1.65
N GLU A 96 17.04 -11.13 -0.49
CA GLU A 96 18.40 -10.64 -0.20
C GLU A 96 19.42 -11.28 -1.14
N GLU A 97 19.34 -12.60 -1.33
CA GLU A 97 20.22 -13.32 -2.27
C GLU A 97 20.01 -12.84 -3.72
N PHE A 98 18.76 -12.61 -4.14
CA PHE A 98 18.45 -12.07 -5.46
C PHE A 98 19.15 -10.72 -5.71
N VAL A 99 19.07 -9.79 -4.76
CA VAL A 99 19.72 -8.48 -4.86
C VAL A 99 21.25 -8.63 -4.85
N ASN A 100 21.79 -9.46 -3.94
CA ASN A 100 23.23 -9.67 -3.80
C ASN A 100 23.87 -10.29 -5.04
N VAL A 101 23.22 -11.29 -5.65
CA VAL A 101 23.69 -11.91 -6.90
C VAL A 101 23.80 -10.88 -8.00
N ILE A 102 22.77 -10.05 -8.19
CA ILE A 102 22.74 -9.08 -9.27
C ILE A 102 23.78 -7.98 -9.07
N GLN A 103 23.93 -7.49 -7.83
CA GLN A 103 24.98 -6.53 -7.51
C GLN A 103 26.38 -7.11 -7.77
N ARG A 104 26.61 -8.38 -7.41
CA ARG A 104 27.88 -9.09 -7.66
C ARG A 104 28.15 -9.31 -9.15
N THR A 105 27.14 -9.63 -9.96
CA THR A 105 27.32 -9.98 -11.38
C THR A 105 27.36 -8.76 -12.30
N VAL A 106 26.57 -7.71 -12.01
CA VAL A 106 26.52 -6.48 -12.82
C VAL A 106 27.62 -5.49 -12.42
N GLN A 107 28.16 -5.61 -11.20
CA GLN A 107 29.30 -4.83 -10.70
C GLN A 107 29.05 -3.31 -10.65
N TYR A 108 27.90 -2.90 -10.11
CA TYR A 108 27.63 -1.48 -9.81
C TYR A 108 27.87 -1.15 -8.32
N THR A 109 28.21 0.12 -8.07
CA THR A 109 28.32 0.67 -6.72
C THR A 109 27.07 1.47 -6.37
N LEU A 110 26.64 1.36 -5.11
CA LEU A 110 25.52 2.15 -4.58
C LEU A 110 26.01 3.44 -3.93
N THR A 111 25.39 4.56 -4.27
CA THR A 111 25.60 5.87 -3.64
C THR A 111 24.77 6.06 -2.36
N PHE A 112 23.97 5.06 -1.97
CA PHE A 112 23.08 5.12 -0.81
C PHE A 112 23.04 3.78 -0.06
N PRO A 113 22.70 3.79 1.25
CA PRO A 113 22.45 2.55 2.00
C PRO A 113 21.25 1.78 1.45
N LEU A 114 21.41 0.49 1.22
CA LEU A 114 20.34 -0.44 0.87
C LEU A 114 20.14 -1.43 2.02
N GLU A 115 18.95 -1.45 2.60
CA GLU A 115 18.56 -2.42 3.64
C GLU A 115 17.50 -3.36 3.07
N ILE A 116 17.77 -4.66 3.17
CA ILE A 116 16.84 -5.72 2.75
C ILE A 116 16.27 -6.40 3.99
N HIS A 117 14.97 -6.64 4.00
CA HIS A 117 14.24 -7.27 5.09
C HIS A 117 13.42 -8.45 4.54
N GLU A 118 13.82 -9.67 4.87
CA GLU A 118 13.04 -10.86 4.54
C GLU A 118 11.92 -11.07 5.57
N ILE A 119 10.69 -11.27 5.09
CA ILE A 119 9.50 -11.44 5.91
C ILE A 119 9.37 -12.92 6.28
N GLU A 120 9.55 -13.22 7.57
CA GLU A 120 9.47 -14.60 8.08
C GLU A 120 8.05 -15.00 8.50
N LYS A 121 7.22 -14.05 8.92
CA LYS A 121 5.89 -14.31 9.47
C LYS A 121 4.93 -13.16 9.23
N SER A 122 3.64 -13.48 9.25
CA SER A 122 2.55 -12.49 9.24
C SER A 122 2.60 -11.57 10.46
N GLY A 123 2.16 -10.32 10.29
CA GLY A 123 2.13 -9.29 11.32
C GLY A 123 2.65 -7.94 10.85
N THR A 124 3.06 -7.08 11.80
CA THR A 124 3.67 -5.79 11.48
C THR A 124 5.12 -6.01 11.02
N ILE A 125 5.41 -5.65 9.77
CA ILE A 125 6.76 -5.77 9.17
C ILE A 125 7.51 -4.44 9.13
N CYS A 126 6.79 -3.32 9.24
CA CYS A 126 7.35 -1.98 9.28
C CYS A 126 6.49 -1.10 10.19
N GLU A 127 7.11 -0.48 11.19
CA GLU A 127 6.45 0.39 12.16
C GLU A 127 7.08 1.79 12.08
N GLU A 128 6.26 2.80 11.80
CA GLU A 128 6.64 4.20 11.66
C GLU A 128 5.79 5.07 12.60
N ASP A 129 6.20 6.30 12.88
CA ASP A 129 5.50 7.17 13.85
C ASP A 129 4.02 7.41 13.54
N GLU A 130 3.65 7.38 12.27
CA GLU A 130 2.30 7.72 11.80
C GLU A 130 1.57 6.61 11.06
N TYR A 131 2.24 5.49 10.76
CA TYR A 131 1.66 4.37 10.05
C TYR A 131 2.41 3.07 10.36
N ALA A 132 1.81 1.94 9.99
CA ALA A 132 2.47 0.65 9.97
C ALA A 132 2.18 -0.05 8.63
N ILE A 133 3.09 -0.92 8.18
CA ILE A 133 2.83 -1.91 7.15
C ILE A 133 2.67 -3.26 7.82
N LEU A 134 1.51 -3.88 7.60
CA LEU A 134 1.23 -5.26 7.97
C LEU A 134 1.39 -6.16 6.75
N ALA A 135 1.86 -7.38 6.95
CA ALA A 135 1.89 -8.44 5.97
C ALA A 135 1.07 -9.64 6.47
N GLU A 136 0.31 -10.27 5.59
CA GLU A 136 -0.33 -11.57 5.84
C GLU A 136 -0.04 -12.50 4.67
N GLU A 137 0.11 -13.79 4.93
CA GLU A 137 0.29 -14.78 3.86
C GLU A 137 -0.91 -14.77 2.91
N ALA A 138 -0.62 -14.63 1.62
CA ALA A 138 -1.55 -14.82 0.52
C ALA A 138 -1.53 -16.29 0.05
N ASP A 139 -2.57 -16.72 -0.64
CA ASP A 139 -2.66 -18.09 -1.18
C ASP A 139 -2.23 -18.09 -2.65
N HIS A 140 -0.95 -18.39 -2.90
CA HIS A 140 -0.39 -18.39 -4.25
C HIS A 140 0.46 -19.64 -4.50
N VAL A 141 0.93 -19.85 -5.72
CA VAL A 141 1.72 -21.05 -6.10
C VAL A 141 3.12 -21.08 -5.48
N ILE A 142 3.63 -19.92 -5.06
CA ILE A 142 4.86 -19.77 -4.27
C ILE A 142 4.56 -18.92 -3.03
N PRO A 143 5.44 -18.87 -2.02
CA PRO A 143 5.27 -17.98 -0.87
C PRO A 143 4.99 -16.54 -1.30
N SER A 144 3.86 -16.00 -0.83
CA SER A 144 3.34 -14.69 -1.23
C SER A 144 2.72 -13.98 -0.04
N PHE A 145 2.77 -12.66 -0.04
CA PHE A 145 2.21 -11.81 0.99
C PHE A 145 1.26 -10.77 0.41
N ALA A 146 0.16 -10.54 1.12
CA ALA A 146 -0.66 -9.35 1.01
C ALA A 146 -0.18 -8.28 1.99
N PHE A 147 -0.23 -7.01 1.60
CA PHE A 147 0.22 -5.89 2.43
C PHE A 147 -0.90 -4.93 2.79
N ALA A 148 -0.85 -4.36 3.99
CA ALA A 148 -1.71 -3.27 4.40
C ALA A 148 -0.92 -2.08 4.95
N LEU A 149 -1.07 -0.93 4.30
CA LEU A 149 -0.71 0.36 4.89
C LEU A 149 -1.83 0.82 5.82
N VAL A 150 -1.53 0.94 7.10
CA VAL A 150 -2.46 1.40 8.14
C VAL A 150 -1.91 2.67 8.77
N GLU A 151 -2.54 3.81 8.49
CA GLU A 151 -2.23 5.03 9.23
C GLU A 151 -2.77 4.93 10.67
N LYS A 152 -1.97 5.39 11.62
CA LYS A 152 -2.33 5.43 13.03
C LYS A 152 -3.50 6.39 13.27
N PRO A 153 -4.30 6.18 14.33
CA PRO A 153 -5.36 7.10 14.71
C PRO A 153 -4.85 8.52 14.89
N ARG A 154 -5.62 9.48 14.43
CA ARG A 154 -5.36 10.90 14.65
C ARG A 154 -6.03 11.34 15.95
N PRO A 155 -5.51 12.40 16.60
CA PRO A 155 -6.24 13.04 17.67
C PRO A 155 -7.67 13.40 17.28
N GLY A 156 -8.56 13.29 18.27
CA GLY A 156 -9.95 13.69 18.13
C GLY A 156 -10.11 15.17 17.79
N LYS A 157 -11.36 15.58 17.56
CA LYS A 157 -11.68 16.98 17.34
C LYS A 157 -11.45 17.75 18.65
N PHE A 158 -10.63 18.80 18.61
CA PHE A 158 -10.53 19.75 19.72
C PHE A 158 -11.83 20.54 19.82
N TYR A 159 -12.29 20.83 21.03
CA TYR A 159 -13.47 21.65 21.32
C TYR A 159 -13.04 22.98 21.95
N PRO A 160 -12.78 24.04 21.15
CA PRO A 160 -12.35 25.35 21.65
C PRO A 160 -13.25 25.90 22.75
N GLU A 161 -14.57 25.79 22.59
CA GLU A 161 -15.52 26.36 23.56
C GLU A 161 -15.39 25.69 24.94
N LYS A 162 -15.27 24.36 25.01
CA LYS A 162 -15.02 23.65 26.27
C LYS A 162 -13.70 24.07 26.92
N ALA A 163 -12.66 24.28 26.11
CA ALA A 163 -11.37 24.73 26.62
C ALA A 163 -11.44 26.15 27.20
N ARG A 164 -12.21 27.05 26.57
CA ARG A 164 -12.45 28.40 27.09
C ARG A 164 -13.29 28.39 28.36
N GLU A 165 -14.36 27.58 28.41
CA GLU A 165 -15.19 27.39 29.61
C GLU A 165 -14.38 26.89 30.82
N LEU A 166 -13.38 26.03 30.58
CA LEU A 166 -12.47 25.54 31.62
C LEU A 166 -11.36 26.56 31.99
N GLY A 167 -11.29 27.70 31.31
CA GLY A 167 -10.28 28.74 31.54
C GLY A 167 -8.89 28.38 31.03
N ILE A 168 -8.79 27.50 30.01
CA ILE A 168 -7.52 27.08 29.44
C ILE A 168 -7.05 28.14 28.43
N PRO A 169 -5.92 28.83 28.67
CA PRO A 169 -5.44 29.85 27.76
C PRO A 169 -5.12 29.27 26.37
N GLU A 170 -5.52 29.99 25.33
CA GLU A 170 -5.19 29.65 23.95
C GLU A 170 -3.67 29.58 23.75
N GLY A 171 -3.21 28.62 22.94
CA GLY A 171 -1.79 28.46 22.61
C GLY A 171 -1.20 27.11 23.05
N PRO A 172 -0.02 27.06 23.68
CA PRO A 172 0.73 25.81 23.89
C PRO A 172 -0.02 24.71 24.66
N LEU A 173 -0.88 25.09 25.60
CA LEU A 173 -1.66 24.13 26.40
C LEU A 173 -2.70 23.39 25.55
N TRP A 174 -3.33 24.07 24.60
CA TRP A 174 -4.27 23.44 23.66
C TRP A 174 -3.56 22.40 22.79
N SER A 175 -2.35 22.72 22.31
CA SER A 175 -1.52 21.77 21.54
C SER A 175 -1.12 20.54 22.36
N LYS A 176 -0.77 20.72 23.64
CA LYS A 176 -0.46 19.60 24.55
C LYS A 176 -1.68 18.69 24.75
N LEU A 177 -2.84 19.27 25.02
CA LEU A 177 -4.11 18.53 25.17
C LEU A 177 -4.49 17.81 23.88
N GLN A 178 -4.38 18.48 22.72
CA GLN A 178 -4.62 17.87 21.41
C GLN A 178 -3.68 16.69 21.13
N LYS A 179 -2.45 16.71 21.64
CA LYS A 179 -1.50 15.60 21.54
C LYS A 179 -1.71 14.50 22.58
N GLY A 180 -2.77 14.57 23.39
CA GLY A 180 -3.08 13.58 24.41
C GLY A 180 -2.34 13.77 25.74
N HIS A 181 -1.66 14.90 25.96
CA HIS A 181 -0.98 15.18 27.23
C HIS A 181 -1.90 15.97 28.15
N SER A 182 -1.97 15.58 29.43
CA SER A 182 -2.63 16.39 30.45
C SER A 182 -1.84 17.67 30.72
N VAL A 183 -2.53 18.74 31.10
CA VAL A 183 -1.91 20.02 31.45
C VAL A 183 -2.34 20.48 32.84
N THR A 184 -1.49 21.26 33.50
CA THR A 184 -1.83 21.93 34.76
C THR A 184 -1.97 23.41 34.50
N LEU A 185 -3.08 24.00 34.94
CA LEU A 185 -3.36 25.43 34.85
C LEU A 185 -2.64 26.22 35.96
N PRO A 186 -2.50 27.55 35.82
CA PRO A 186 -1.88 28.39 36.87
C PRO A 186 -2.57 28.31 38.24
N ASP A 187 -3.87 27.98 38.25
CA ASP A 187 -4.66 27.77 39.47
C ASP A 187 -4.50 26.36 40.09
N GLY A 188 -3.61 25.54 39.53
CA GLY A 188 -3.32 24.18 40.01
C GLY A 188 -4.26 23.10 39.48
N ARG A 189 -5.33 23.43 38.75
CA ARG A 189 -6.24 22.43 38.16
C ARG A 189 -5.53 21.62 37.08
N LYS A 190 -5.69 20.29 37.12
CA LYS A 190 -5.16 19.37 36.10
C LYS A 190 -6.25 19.00 35.11
N ILE A 191 -6.07 19.39 33.85
CA ILE A 191 -7.01 19.12 32.76
C ILE A 191 -6.52 17.94 31.93
N LYS A 192 -7.42 16.99 31.69
CA LYS A 192 -7.20 15.83 30.82
C LYS A 192 -7.63 16.14 29.38
N PRO A 193 -6.97 15.54 28.36
CA PRO A 193 -7.38 15.67 26.97
C PRO A 193 -8.86 15.35 26.72
N SER A 194 -9.40 14.32 27.38
CA SER A 194 -10.79 13.87 27.21
C SER A 194 -11.84 14.93 27.56
N GLU A 195 -11.48 15.97 28.31
CA GLU A 195 -12.40 17.06 28.67
C GLU A 195 -12.63 18.03 27.50
N VAL A 196 -11.64 18.15 26.61
CA VAL A 196 -11.65 19.13 25.50
C VAL A 196 -11.36 18.53 24.12
N VAL A 197 -11.07 17.24 24.03
CA VAL A 197 -10.79 16.51 22.79
C VAL A 197 -11.73 15.32 22.67
N GLY A 198 -12.38 15.19 21.50
CA GLY A 198 -13.24 14.05 21.18
C GLY A 198 -12.46 12.73 21.05
N PRO A 199 -13.16 11.61 20.73
CA PRO A 199 -12.51 10.32 20.54
C PRO A 199 -11.48 10.37 19.40
N PRO A 200 -10.43 9.53 19.43
CA PRO A 200 -9.49 9.40 18.32
C PRO A 200 -10.20 9.11 17.00
N ARG A 201 -9.76 9.78 15.94
CA ARG A 201 -10.32 9.58 14.60
C ARG A 201 -9.50 8.55 13.85
N PRO A 202 -10.11 7.59 13.17
CA PRO A 202 -9.38 6.55 12.48
C PRO A 202 -8.44 7.13 11.40
N GLY A 203 -7.29 6.48 11.24
CA GLY A 203 -6.44 6.67 10.08
C GLY A 203 -7.03 5.98 8.85
N ARG A 204 -6.35 6.14 7.71
CA ARG A 204 -6.70 5.45 6.46
C ARG A 204 -6.06 4.07 6.39
N LYS A 205 -6.71 3.17 5.67
CA LYS A 205 -6.20 1.81 5.42
C LYS A 205 -6.26 1.44 3.94
N ILE A 206 -5.10 1.13 3.35
CA ILE A 206 -4.97 0.66 1.98
C ILE A 206 -4.41 -0.76 2.02
N VAL A 207 -5.04 -1.69 1.32
CA VAL A 207 -4.61 -3.09 1.26
C VAL A 207 -4.34 -3.46 -0.19
N TYR A 208 -3.25 -4.18 -0.41
CA TYR A 208 -2.88 -4.78 -1.68
C TYR A 208 -2.73 -6.29 -1.48
N SER A 209 -3.48 -7.09 -2.25
CA SER A 209 -3.49 -8.54 -2.07
C SER A 209 -2.20 -9.24 -2.54
N GLY A 210 -1.46 -8.62 -3.49
CA GLY A 210 -0.58 -9.39 -4.36
C GLY A 210 -1.36 -10.40 -5.19
N ASP A 211 -0.64 -11.35 -5.78
CA ASP A 211 -1.25 -12.48 -6.47
C ASP A 211 -1.76 -13.48 -5.44
N THR A 212 -3.03 -13.87 -5.58
CA THR A 212 -3.65 -14.76 -4.61
C THR A 212 -4.92 -15.40 -5.17
N ARG A 213 -5.16 -16.65 -4.78
CA ARG A 213 -6.49 -17.24 -4.70
C ARG A 213 -7.33 -16.53 -3.63
N PRO A 214 -8.66 -16.70 -3.63
CA PRO A 214 -9.50 -16.11 -2.59
C PRO A 214 -9.20 -16.74 -1.23
N CYS A 215 -8.66 -15.96 -0.29
CA CYS A 215 -8.26 -16.48 1.01
C CYS A 215 -8.74 -15.60 2.19
N MET A 216 -8.95 -16.24 3.35
CA MET A 216 -9.45 -15.55 4.54
C MET A 216 -8.44 -14.59 5.17
N ASN A 217 -7.14 -14.79 4.91
CA ASN A 217 -6.08 -13.90 5.38
C ASN A 217 -6.28 -12.50 4.79
N VAL A 218 -6.52 -12.41 3.48
CA VAL A 218 -6.81 -11.13 2.80
C VAL A 218 -8.11 -10.52 3.31
N VAL A 219 -9.16 -11.30 3.60
CA VAL A 219 -10.39 -10.77 4.23
C VAL A 219 -10.09 -10.11 5.58
N ARG A 220 -9.32 -10.77 6.44
CA ARG A 220 -8.95 -10.23 7.76
C ARG A 220 -8.06 -9.00 7.62
N LEU A 221 -7.06 -9.05 6.74
CA LEU A 221 -6.17 -7.94 6.45
C LEU A 221 -6.93 -6.75 5.89
N ALA A 222 -7.90 -6.96 5.00
CA ALA A 222 -8.70 -5.92 4.35
C ALA A 222 -9.87 -5.40 5.20
N LYS A 223 -10.07 -5.92 6.42
CA LYS A 223 -11.19 -5.51 7.27
C LYS A 223 -11.26 -3.99 7.42
N ASN A 224 -12.39 -3.41 7.02
CA ASN A 224 -12.71 -1.98 7.00
C ASN A 224 -11.71 -1.10 6.21
N ALA A 225 -11.03 -1.67 5.21
CA ALA A 225 -10.11 -0.93 4.35
C ALA A 225 -10.82 0.19 3.59
N ASP A 226 -10.16 1.34 3.45
CA ASP A 226 -10.62 2.44 2.60
C ASP A 226 -10.47 2.12 1.12
N LEU A 227 -9.42 1.34 0.81
CA LEU A 227 -9.12 0.87 -0.53
C LEU A 227 -8.56 -0.54 -0.44
N LEU A 228 -9.21 -1.48 -1.11
CA LEU A 228 -8.67 -2.80 -1.38
C LEU A 228 -8.26 -2.85 -2.86
N ILE A 229 -6.99 -3.14 -3.11
CA ILE A 229 -6.44 -3.41 -4.43
C ILE A 229 -6.26 -4.93 -4.50
N HIS A 230 -6.93 -5.58 -5.44
CA HIS A 230 -6.99 -7.03 -5.50
C HIS A 230 -6.66 -7.56 -6.89
N ASP A 231 -5.95 -8.69 -6.93
CA ASP A 231 -5.79 -9.50 -8.12
C ASP A 231 -7.16 -9.92 -8.71
N ALA A 232 -7.29 -9.82 -10.03
CA ALA A 232 -8.43 -10.32 -10.79
C ALA A 232 -7.96 -10.74 -12.18
N THR A 233 -6.99 -11.66 -12.23
CA THR A 233 -6.27 -12.02 -13.46
C THR A 233 -7.18 -12.49 -14.59
N LEU A 234 -8.16 -13.33 -14.28
CA LEU A 234 -9.03 -13.98 -15.26
C LEU A 234 -10.51 -13.76 -14.94
N ASP A 235 -11.35 -13.67 -15.96
CA ASP A 235 -12.79 -13.55 -15.83
C ASP A 235 -13.44 -14.81 -15.24
N ASP A 236 -14.67 -14.69 -14.71
CA ASP A 236 -15.33 -15.77 -13.97
C ASP A 236 -15.49 -17.09 -14.76
N GLU A 237 -15.52 -17.08 -16.10
CA GLU A 237 -15.61 -18.31 -16.92
C GLU A 237 -14.33 -19.15 -16.85
N LEU A 238 -13.22 -18.55 -16.42
CA LEU A 238 -11.92 -19.19 -16.28
C LEU A 238 -11.54 -19.37 -14.81
N SER A 239 -12.53 -19.46 -13.91
CA SER A 239 -12.30 -19.61 -12.47
C SER A 239 -11.40 -20.81 -12.13
N ASP A 240 -11.58 -21.96 -12.80
CA ASP A 240 -10.76 -23.15 -12.56
C ASP A 240 -9.29 -22.87 -12.91
N LYS A 241 -9.05 -22.23 -14.06
CA LYS A 241 -7.70 -21.84 -14.48
C LYS A 241 -7.07 -20.82 -13.54
N ALA A 242 -7.86 -19.83 -13.10
CA ALA A 242 -7.40 -18.84 -12.12
C ALA A 242 -6.97 -19.53 -10.83
N TYR A 243 -7.77 -20.47 -10.33
CA TYR A 243 -7.46 -21.23 -9.13
C TYR A 243 -6.19 -22.08 -9.30
N GLU A 244 -6.05 -22.81 -10.41
CA GLU A 244 -4.84 -23.59 -10.70
C GLU A 244 -3.58 -22.73 -10.66
N ASP A 245 -3.61 -21.57 -11.33
CA ASP A 245 -2.48 -20.65 -11.45
C ASP A 245 -2.25 -19.80 -10.19
N GLY A 246 -3.11 -19.91 -9.17
CA GLY A 246 -2.95 -19.20 -7.91
C GLY A 246 -3.52 -17.77 -7.89
N HIS A 247 -4.53 -17.51 -8.72
CA HIS A 247 -5.15 -16.21 -8.93
C HIS A 247 -6.64 -16.19 -8.58
N SER A 248 -7.20 -14.99 -8.58
CA SER A 248 -8.61 -14.71 -8.34
C SER A 248 -9.33 -14.22 -9.59
N THR A 249 -10.64 -14.43 -9.60
CA THR A 249 -11.57 -13.81 -10.56
C THR A 249 -12.17 -12.51 -10.02
N PRO A 250 -12.75 -11.64 -10.87
CA PRO A 250 -13.42 -10.41 -10.43
C PRO A 250 -14.51 -10.65 -9.40
N SER A 251 -15.34 -11.68 -9.58
CA SER A 251 -16.41 -11.98 -8.62
C SER A 251 -15.84 -12.40 -7.27
N GLN A 252 -14.77 -13.22 -7.26
CA GLN A 252 -14.12 -13.60 -6.01
C GLN A 252 -13.46 -12.41 -5.29
N ALA A 253 -12.77 -11.54 -6.01
CA ALA A 253 -12.21 -10.30 -5.45
C ALA A 253 -13.32 -9.39 -4.85
N ALA A 254 -14.47 -9.30 -5.53
CA ALA A 254 -15.64 -8.57 -5.06
C ALA A 254 -16.25 -9.19 -3.79
N GLU A 255 -16.30 -10.52 -3.67
CA GLU A 255 -16.71 -11.19 -2.45
C GLU A 255 -15.77 -10.91 -1.28
N ILE A 256 -14.45 -10.93 -1.52
CA ILE A 256 -13.45 -10.60 -0.50
C ILE A 256 -13.67 -9.16 -0.01
N ALA A 257 -13.84 -8.20 -0.93
CA ALA A 257 -14.14 -6.80 -0.60
C ALA A 257 -15.42 -6.66 0.24
N LYS A 258 -16.48 -7.37 -0.14
CA LYS A 258 -17.76 -7.39 0.58
C LYS A 258 -17.60 -7.99 2.00
N LYS A 259 -16.95 -9.15 2.12
CA LYS A 259 -16.69 -9.83 3.41
C LYS A 259 -15.82 -8.97 4.34
N ALA A 260 -14.86 -8.25 3.77
CA ALA A 260 -13.99 -7.35 4.50
C ALA A 260 -14.65 -6.02 4.91
N ASN A 261 -15.86 -5.72 4.41
CA ASN A 261 -16.47 -4.39 4.52
C ASN A 261 -15.52 -3.29 4.00
N ALA A 262 -14.82 -3.57 2.90
CA ALA A 262 -13.98 -2.58 2.23
C ALA A 262 -14.85 -1.47 1.63
N ARG A 263 -14.35 -0.25 1.60
CA ARG A 263 -15.09 0.89 1.06
C ARG A 263 -15.07 0.94 -0.46
N ARG A 264 -13.92 0.63 -1.07
CA ARG A 264 -13.69 0.62 -2.52
C ARG A 264 -12.79 -0.55 -2.89
N LEU A 265 -13.10 -1.21 -4.00
CA LEU A 265 -12.30 -2.26 -4.61
C LEU A 265 -11.68 -1.73 -5.91
N VAL A 266 -10.41 -2.04 -6.14
CA VAL A 266 -9.72 -1.81 -7.40
C VAL A 266 -9.15 -3.14 -7.86
N LEU A 267 -9.54 -3.56 -9.07
CA LEU A 267 -9.01 -4.77 -9.69
C LEU A 267 -7.73 -4.43 -10.46
N THR A 268 -6.70 -5.24 -10.29
CA THR A 268 -5.40 -5.10 -10.99
C THR A 268 -4.91 -6.48 -11.45
N HIS A 269 -3.68 -6.54 -11.97
CA HIS A 269 -3.05 -7.77 -12.45
C HIS A 269 -3.86 -8.42 -13.59
N ILE A 270 -4.34 -7.60 -14.51
CA ILE A 270 -5.26 -8.03 -15.57
C ILE A 270 -4.49 -8.81 -16.63
N SER A 271 -4.95 -10.02 -16.99
CA SER A 271 -4.30 -10.82 -18.04
C SER A 271 -4.29 -10.10 -19.38
N ALA A 272 -3.15 -10.16 -20.08
CA ALA A 272 -2.95 -9.60 -21.42
C ALA A 272 -3.93 -10.12 -22.49
N ARG A 273 -4.67 -11.20 -22.22
CA ARG A 273 -5.71 -11.74 -23.11
C ARG A 273 -6.88 -10.78 -23.30
N TYR A 274 -7.14 -9.90 -22.34
CA TYR A 274 -8.28 -9.00 -22.37
C TYR A 274 -7.92 -7.69 -23.06
N ARG A 275 -8.54 -7.45 -24.23
CA ARG A 275 -8.45 -6.15 -24.93
C ARG A 275 -9.21 -5.04 -24.19
N SER A 276 -10.29 -5.41 -23.51
CA SER A 276 -11.12 -4.54 -22.67
C SER A 276 -11.35 -5.24 -21.33
N ALA A 277 -11.31 -4.47 -20.24
CA ALA A 277 -11.59 -4.96 -18.89
C ALA A 277 -13.06 -4.74 -18.47
N GLU A 278 -13.94 -4.35 -19.39
CA GLU A 278 -15.37 -4.11 -19.11
C GLU A 278 -16.06 -5.36 -18.55
N LYS A 279 -15.80 -6.54 -19.13
CA LYS A 279 -16.34 -7.83 -18.64
C LYS A 279 -15.97 -8.07 -17.18
N LEU A 280 -14.71 -7.82 -16.81
CA LEU A 280 -14.21 -7.98 -15.45
C LEU A 280 -14.89 -7.00 -14.49
N LEU A 281 -15.05 -5.75 -14.92
CA LEU A 281 -15.73 -4.72 -14.14
C LEU A 281 -17.20 -5.06 -13.88
N GLU A 282 -17.90 -5.54 -14.90
CA GLU A 282 -19.31 -5.94 -14.80
C GLU A 282 -19.49 -7.11 -13.83
N GLN A 283 -18.65 -8.14 -13.93
CA GLN A 283 -18.66 -9.30 -13.04
C GLN A 283 -18.51 -8.88 -11.57
N ALA A 284 -17.48 -8.10 -11.25
CA ALA A 284 -17.27 -7.62 -9.89
C ALA A 284 -18.41 -6.69 -9.40
N LYS A 285 -18.94 -5.81 -10.26
CA LYS A 285 -20.02 -4.87 -9.90
C LYS A 285 -21.33 -5.54 -9.53
N ARG A 286 -21.58 -6.76 -10.00
CA ARG A 286 -22.76 -7.56 -9.58
C ARG A 286 -22.73 -7.91 -8.10
N ILE A 287 -21.54 -7.98 -7.49
CA ILE A 287 -21.34 -8.40 -6.09
C ILE A 287 -21.00 -7.21 -5.19
N PHE A 288 -20.18 -6.29 -5.68
CA PHE A 288 -19.71 -5.13 -4.95
C PHE A 288 -19.80 -3.87 -5.83
N PRO A 289 -20.58 -2.84 -5.47
CA PRO A 289 -20.87 -1.74 -6.41
C PRO A 289 -19.71 -0.76 -6.64
N ASN A 290 -18.85 -0.53 -5.64
CA ASN A 290 -17.78 0.47 -5.69
C ASN A 290 -16.45 -0.12 -6.21
N VAL A 291 -16.46 -0.54 -7.47
CA VAL A 291 -15.33 -1.20 -8.15
C VAL A 291 -14.76 -0.30 -9.24
N LEU A 292 -13.43 -0.30 -9.34
CA LEU A 292 -12.67 0.25 -10.46
C LEU A 292 -11.75 -0.82 -11.05
N ILE A 293 -11.42 -0.71 -12.33
CA ILE A 293 -10.27 -1.42 -12.92
C ILE A 293 -9.08 -0.47 -12.87
N ALA A 294 -7.96 -0.90 -12.31
CA ALA A 294 -6.73 -0.13 -12.36
C ALA A 294 -6.28 0.04 -13.81
N GLU A 295 -5.74 1.21 -14.13
CA GLU A 295 -5.04 1.47 -15.39
C GLU A 295 -3.69 2.08 -15.06
N ASP A 296 -2.70 1.89 -15.93
CA ASP A 296 -1.42 2.52 -15.75
C ASP A 296 -1.59 4.05 -15.63
N PHE A 297 -0.90 4.62 -14.66
CA PHE A 297 -0.98 6.02 -14.22
C PHE A 297 -2.30 6.47 -13.60
N MET A 298 -3.28 5.58 -13.43
CA MET A 298 -4.48 5.88 -12.65
C MET A 298 -4.07 6.35 -11.26
N LYS A 299 -4.67 7.46 -10.81
CA LYS A 299 -4.41 8.05 -9.51
C LYS A 299 -5.68 8.11 -8.67
N ILE A 300 -5.61 7.54 -7.47
CA ILE A 300 -6.72 7.53 -6.51
C ILE A 300 -6.29 8.28 -5.25
N GLU A 301 -6.99 9.38 -4.94
CA GLU A 301 -6.86 10.02 -3.63
C GLU A 301 -7.67 9.23 -2.58
N VAL A 302 -7.07 9.00 -1.42
CA VAL A 302 -7.69 8.35 -0.26
C VAL A 302 -7.91 9.41 0.81
N PRO A 303 -9.11 10.01 0.89
CA PRO A 303 -9.41 11.06 1.85
C PRO A 303 -9.49 10.48 3.26
N LEU A 304 -9.21 11.32 4.25
CA LEU A 304 -9.45 10.97 5.64
C LEU A 304 -10.96 10.83 5.89
N LYS A 305 -11.34 9.92 6.79
CA LYS A 305 -12.70 9.88 7.33
C LYS A 305 -12.90 11.08 8.28
N ASP A 306 -14.10 11.62 8.28
CA ASP A 306 -14.53 12.62 9.26
C ASP A 306 -14.76 11.99 10.63
#